data_AF-A0A8R1E858-F1
#
_entry.id   AF-A0A8R1E858-F1
#
_cell.length_a   1.000
_cell.length_b   1.000
_cell.length_c   1.000
_cell.angle_alpha   90.00
_cell.angle_beta   90.00
_cell.angle_gamma   90.00
#
_symmetry.space_group_name_H-M   'P 1'
#
loop_
_entity.id
_entity.type
_entity.pdbx_description
1 polymer ?
#
loop_
_entity_poly.entity_id
_entity_poly.type
_entity_poly.pdbx_seq_one_letter_code
_entity_poly.pdbx_strand_id
1 'polypeptide(L)'
;MTNIRRIHQFIYVTVPFSHVSFIVQKVLIVGGLEEGYNPATTTFQVIQFCRLVSCFIAFICLPAYAVERSFATYFHHDYEGKNRSYIAYIIGILTYLISVASAFFCLR
;
A
#
# COMPACT_ATOMS: atom_id res chain seq x y z
N MET A 1 -12.50 15.26 10.03
CA MET A 1 -12.20 13.85 10.36
C MET A 1 -12.47 12.85 9.21
N THR A 2 -13.20 13.23 8.15
CA THR A 2 -13.59 12.32 7.06
C THR A 2 -12.44 11.88 6.14
N ASN A 3 -11.42 12.74 5.97
CA ASN A 3 -10.29 12.49 5.07
C ASN A 3 -9.33 11.42 5.61
N ILE A 4 -8.99 11.47 6.90
CA ILE A 4 -8.18 10.46 7.59
C ILE A 4 -8.84 9.08 7.49
N ARG A 5 -10.16 9.01 7.68
CA ARG A 5 -10.89 7.75 7.55
C ARG A 5 -10.81 7.17 6.14
N ARG A 6 -10.83 8.03 5.11
CA ARG A 6 -10.66 7.59 3.71
C ARG A 6 -9.25 7.07 3.45
N ILE A 7 -8.22 7.76 3.93
CA ILE A 7 -6.83 7.27 3.83
C ILE A 7 -6.69 5.92 4.53
N HIS A 8 -7.30 5.77 5.71
CA HIS A 8 -7.31 4.52 6.46
C HIS A 8 -7.98 3.38 5.71
N GLN A 9 -9.16 3.63 5.16
CA GLN A 9 -9.88 2.65 4.35
C GLN A 9 -9.09 2.25 3.10
N PHE A 10 -8.43 3.21 2.44
CA PHE A 10 -7.59 2.95 1.27
C PHE A 10 -6.41 2.02 1.57
N ILE A 11 -5.84 2.12 2.77
CA ILE A 11 -4.71 1.30 3.21
C ILE A 11 -5.19 -0.07 3.69
N TYR A 12 -6.33 -0.14 4.39
CA TYR A 12 -6.88 -1.42 4.82
C TYR A 12 -7.31 -2.32 3.66
N VAL A 13 -7.69 -1.75 2.51
CA VAL A 13 -8.04 -2.52 1.30
C VAL A 13 -6.86 -3.32 0.75
N THR A 14 -5.61 -2.94 1.00
CA THR A 14 -4.44 -3.67 0.48
C THR A 14 -4.05 -4.87 1.35
N VAL A 15 -4.49 -4.90 2.60
CA VAL A 15 -4.25 -6.01 3.56
C VAL A 15 -4.83 -7.35 3.08
N PRO A 16 -6.10 -7.46 2.62
CA PRO A 16 -6.63 -8.73 2.11
C PRO A 16 -5.87 -9.21 0.87
N PHE A 17 -5.40 -8.31 -0.01
CA PHE A 17 -4.55 -8.69 -1.15
C PHE A 17 -3.24 -9.36 -0.70
N SER A 18 -2.60 -8.81 0.33
CA SER A 18 -1.40 -9.42 0.93
C SER A 18 -1.70 -10.80 1.50
N HIS A 19 -2.81 -10.99 2.23
CA HIS A 19 -3.18 -12.30 2.75
C HIS A 19 -3.50 -13.32 1.66
N VAL A 20 -4.21 -12.92 0.60
CA VAL A 20 -4.47 -13.81 -0.54
C VAL A 20 -3.15 -14.25 -1.17
N SER A 21 -2.20 -13.34 -1.41
CA SER A 21 -0.89 -13.69 -1.96
C SER A 21 -0.12 -14.69 -1.08
N PHE A 22 -0.25 -14.57 0.25
CA PHE A 22 0.38 -15.48 1.21
C PHE A 22 -0.26 -16.87 1.19
N ILE A 23 -1.60 -16.94 1.14
CA ILE A 23 -2.33 -18.20 1.04
C ILE A 23 -1.99 -18.92 -0.27
N VAL A 24 -2.00 -18.20 -1.39
CA VAL A 24 -1.62 -18.76 -2.70
C VAL A 24 -0.22 -19.35 -2.66
N GLN A 25 0.76 -18.63 -2.12
CA GLN A 25 2.13 -19.16 -1.99
C GLN A 25 2.19 -20.44 -1.15
N LYS A 26 1.45 -20.47 -0.03
CA LYS A 26 1.40 -21.66 0.84
C LYS A 26 0.72 -22.85 0.15
N VAL A 27 -0.35 -22.63 -0.61
CA VAL A 27 -1.03 -23.68 -1.38
C VAL A 27 -0.08 -24.25 -2.45
N LEU A 28 0.67 -23.40 -3.17
CA LEU A 28 1.66 -23.84 -4.15
C LEU A 28 2.76 -24.70 -3.52
N ILE A 29 3.23 -24.32 -2.32
CA ILE A 29 4.23 -25.08 -1.56
C ILE A 29 3.67 -26.45 -1.13
N VAL A 30 2.45 -26.51 -0.60
CA VAL A 30 1.82 -27.77 -0.19
C VAL A 30 1.54 -28.68 -1.39
N GLY A 31 1.21 -28.10 -2.54
CA GLY A 31 1.04 -28.82 -3.81
C GLY A 31 2.34 -29.32 -4.45
N GLY A 32 3.51 -29.04 -3.86
CA GLY A 32 4.81 -29.46 -4.40
C GLY A 32 5.18 -28.80 -5.73
N LEU A 33 4.54 -27.69 -6.08
CA LEU A 33 4.78 -26.99 -7.34
C LEU A 33 6.06 -26.15 -7.25
N GLU A 34 6.90 -26.23 -8.29
CA GLU A 34 8.14 -25.44 -8.41
C GLU A 34 7.90 -23.94 -8.23
N GLU A 35 6.74 -23.44 -8.65
CA GLU A 35 6.32 -22.05 -8.53
C GLU A 35 6.20 -21.54 -7.09
N GLY A 36 6.04 -22.44 -6.11
CA GLY A 36 5.94 -22.08 -4.69
C GLY A 36 7.29 -21.77 -4.04
N TYR A 37 8.38 -22.33 -4.56
CA TYR A 37 9.70 -22.29 -3.93
C TYR A 37 10.84 -21.81 -4.83
N ASN A 38 10.69 -21.86 -6.15
CA ASN A 38 11.74 -21.50 -7.09
C ASN A 38 11.72 -19.99 -7.42
N PRO A 39 12.75 -19.21 -7.01
CA PRO A 39 12.79 -17.76 -7.25
C PRO A 39 12.94 -17.38 -8.73
N ALA A 40 13.29 -18.33 -9.61
CA ALA A 40 13.40 -18.11 -11.05
C ALA A 40 12.04 -18.14 -11.78
N THR A 41 10.97 -18.60 -11.13
CA THR A 41 9.63 -18.60 -11.74
C THR A 41 8.96 -17.24 -11.64
N THR A 42 8.27 -16.86 -12.72
CA THR A 42 7.52 -15.61 -12.82
C THR A 42 6.42 -15.53 -11.75
N THR A 43 5.76 -16.65 -11.43
CA THR A 43 4.74 -16.72 -10.37
C THR A 43 5.30 -16.33 -9.01
N PHE A 44 6.48 -16.83 -8.64
CA PHE A 44 7.12 -16.49 -7.37
C PHE A 44 7.46 -14.99 -7.29
N GLN A 45 8.00 -14.43 -8.38
CA GLN A 45 8.36 -13.01 -8.45
C GLN A 45 7.13 -12.10 -8.36
N VAL A 46 6.02 -12.47 -9.01
CA VAL A 46 4.75 -11.72 -8.94
C VAL A 46 4.16 -11.75 -7.52
N ILE A 47 4.14 -12.91 -6.88
CA ILE A 47 3.69 -13.05 -5.49
C ILE A 47 4.54 -12.18 -4.56
N GLN A 48 5.87 -12.22 -4.73
CA GLN A 48 6.79 -11.43 -3.92
C GLN A 48 6.63 -9.93 -4.17
N PHE A 49 6.39 -9.52 -5.42
CA PHE A 49 6.07 -8.14 -5.78
C PHE A 49 4.80 -7.65 -5.08
N CYS A 50 3.69 -8.40 -5.15
CA CYS A 50 2.45 -8.04 -4.47
C CYS A 50 2.64 -7.89 -2.95
N ARG A 51 3.44 -8.75 -2.34
CA ARG A 51 3.78 -8.68 -0.91
C ARG A 51 4.61 -7.45 -0.56
N LEU A 52 5.64 -7.16 -1.35
CA LEU A 52 6.50 -5.99 -1.15
C LEU A 52 5.71 -4.69 -1.30
N VAL A 53 4.88 -4.56 -2.34
CA VAL A 53 4.01 -3.38 -2.53
C VAL A 53 3.11 -3.19 -1.31
N SER A 54 2.46 -4.25 -0.83
CA SER A 54 1.57 -4.18 0.34
C SER A 54 2.32 -3.77 1.61
N CYS A 55 3.56 -4.23 1.78
CA CYS A 55 4.42 -3.88 2.92
C CYS A 55 4.83 -2.40 2.89
N PHE A 56 5.26 -1.90 1.73
CA PHE A 56 5.63 -0.49 1.56
C PHE A 56 4.45 0.46 1.79
N ILE A 57 3.25 0.09 1.34
CA ILE A 57 2.03 0.87 1.61
C ILE A 57 1.78 0.97 3.12
N ALA A 58 1.93 -0.14 3.85
CA ALA A 58 1.78 -0.15 5.30
C ALA A 58 2.85 0.70 6.01
N PHE A 59 4.09 0.72 5.50
CA PHE A 59 5.17 1.53 6.06
C PHE A 59 4.96 3.04 5.82
N ILE A 60 4.53 3.41 4.61
CA ILE A 60 4.31 4.82 4.21
C ILE A 60 2.99 5.39 4.77
N CYS A 61 2.10 4.53 5.26
CA CYS A 61 0.85 4.90 5.94
C CYS A 61 1.04 5.96 7.05
N LEU A 62 2.01 5.75 7.94
CA LEU A 62 2.26 6.64 9.08
C LEU A 62 2.76 8.03 8.66
N PRO A 63 3.78 8.16 7.79
CA PRO A 63 4.18 9.47 7.29
C PRO A 63 3.08 10.13 6.44
N ALA A 64 2.27 9.36 5.70
CA ALA A 64 1.12 9.90 4.99
C ALA A 64 0.10 10.56 5.94
N TYR A 65 -0.16 9.97 7.11
CA TYR A 65 -0.98 10.61 8.14
C TYR A 65 -0.32 11.85 8.75
N ALA A 66 0.98 11.78 9.03
CA ALA A 66 1.70 12.92 9.58
C ALA A 66 1.61 14.12 8.62
N VAL A 67 1.80 13.88 7.31
CA VAL A 67 1.67 14.89 6.26
C VAL A 67 0.24 15.45 6.18
N GLU A 68 -0.79 14.60 6.20
CA GLU A 68 -2.19 15.07 6.19
C GLU A 68 -2.50 15.96 7.40
N ARG A 69 -2.00 15.59 8.57
CA ARG A 69 -2.16 16.38 9.81
C ARG A 69 -1.38 17.69 9.76
N SER A 70 -0.16 17.69 9.23
CA SER A 70 0.63 18.91 9.03
C SER A 70 -0.07 19.90 8.09
N PHE A 71 -0.67 19.40 7.00
CA PHE A 71 -1.47 20.23 6.09
C PHE A 71 -2.73 20.78 6.75
N ALA A 72 -3.41 19.99 7.59
CA ALA A 72 -4.57 20.45 8.33
C ALA A 72 -4.22 21.56 9.34
N THR A 73 -3.06 21.47 10.00
CA THR A 73 -2.60 22.51 10.93
C THR A 73 -2.15 23.78 10.19
N TYR A 74 -1.43 23.64 9.08
CA TYR A 74 -0.93 24.79 8.32
C TYR A 74 -2.06 25.54 7.60
N PHE A 75 -3.03 24.82 7.04
CA PHE A 75 -4.18 25.38 6.31
C PHE A 75 -5.45 25.40 7.16
N HIS A 76 -5.35 25.58 8.48
CA HIS A 76 -6.47 25.46 9.42
C HIS A 76 -7.68 26.31 9.01
N HIS A 77 -7.45 27.59 8.68
CA HIS A 77 -8.50 28.55 8.30
C HIS A 77 -9.23 28.19 6.99
N ASP A 78 -8.58 27.43 6.12
CA ASP A 78 -9.10 27.03 4.80
C ASP A 78 -9.74 25.62 4.87
N TYR A 79 -9.35 24.82 5.87
CA TYR A 79 -9.88 23.48 6.16
C TYR A 79 -11.26 23.50 6.81
N GLU A 80 -11.58 24.54 7.60
CA GLU A 80 -12.88 24.69 8.26
C GLU A 80 -14.00 25.10 7.28
N GLY A 81 -13.68 25.82 6.20
CA GLY A 81 -14.67 26.34 5.25
C GLY A 81 -15.03 25.39 4.10
N LYS A 82 -14.15 24.46 3.71
CA LYS A 82 -14.37 23.55 2.56
C LYS A 82 -13.83 22.14 2.82
N ASN A 83 -14.65 21.13 2.55
CA ASN A 83 -14.24 19.73 2.63
C ASN A 83 -13.32 19.35 1.46
N ARG A 84 -12.01 19.57 1.62
CA ARG A 84 -10.97 19.32 0.61
C ARG A 84 -10.58 17.85 0.53
N SER A 85 -11.51 17.04 0.04
CA SER A 85 -11.33 15.60 -0.19
C SER A 85 -10.15 15.27 -1.11
N TYR A 86 -9.79 16.19 -2.02
CA TYR A 86 -8.75 15.99 -3.04
C TYR A 86 -7.35 15.80 -2.44
N ILE A 87 -7.06 16.43 -1.29
CA ILE A 87 -5.74 16.31 -0.63
C ILE A 87 -5.48 14.86 -0.20
N ALA A 88 -6.51 14.21 0.36
CA ALA A 88 -6.44 12.81 0.75
C ALA A 88 -6.25 11.89 -0.47
N TYR A 89 -6.88 12.19 -1.61
CA TYR A 89 -6.68 11.42 -2.85
C TYR A 89 -5.25 11.58 -3.39
N ILE A 90 -4.70 12.78 -3.38
CA ILE A 90 -3.31 13.04 -3.83
C ILE A 90 -2.31 12.27 -2.95
N ILE A 91 -2.46 12.36 -1.62
CA ILE A 91 -1.60 11.63 -0.68
C ILE A 91 -1.73 10.11 -0.88
N GLY A 92 -2.95 9.61 -1.10
CA GLY A 92 -3.19 8.21 -1.42
C GLY A 92 -2.46 7.77 -2.69
N ILE A 93 -2.64 8.49 -3.80
CA ILE A 93 -1.99 8.18 -5.09
C ILE A 93 -0.47 8.18 -4.96
N LEU A 94 0.10 9.19 -4.30
CA LEU A 94 1.54 9.28 -4.05
C LEU A 94 2.05 8.08 -3.24
N THR A 95 1.30 7.66 -2.23
CA THR A 95 1.64 6.49 -1.41
C THR A 95 1.73 5.22 -2.26
N TYR A 96 0.77 5.00 -3.17
CA TYR A 96 0.79 3.87 -4.11
C TYR A 96 1.95 3.95 -5.10
N LEU A 97 2.21 5.12 -5.69
CA LEU A 97 3.30 5.31 -6.64
C LEU A 97 4.66 5.04 -6.00
N ILE A 98 4.92 5.57 -4.81
CA ILE A 98 6.17 5.34 -4.08
C ILE A 98 6.29 3.85 -3.73
N SER A 99 5.21 3.22 -3.27
CA SER A 99 5.24 1.80 -2.91
C SER A 99 5.55 0.88 -4.10
N VAL A 100 4.97 1.18 -5.27
CA VAL A 100 5.26 0.45 -6.51
C VAL A 100 6.69 0.70 -6.97
N ALA A 101 7.17 1.95 -6.93
CA ALA A 101 8.55 2.28 -7.29
C ALA A 101 9.58 1.60 -6.36
N SER A 102 9.33 1.60 -5.04
CA SER A 102 10.17 0.92 -4.06
C SER A 102 10.16 -0.61 -4.25
N ALA A 103 9.00 -1.21 -4.50
CA ALA A 103 8.90 -2.64 -4.77
C ALA A 103 9.63 -3.01 -6.07
N PHE A 104 9.50 -2.20 -7.13
CA PHE A 104 10.20 -2.41 -8.38
C PHE A 104 11.73 -2.31 -8.23
N PHE A 105 12.20 -1.32 -7.46
CA PHE A 105 13.63 -1.17 -7.16
C PHE A 105 14.17 -2.36 -6.36
N CYS A 106 13.39 -2.91 -5.43
CA CYS A 106 13.82 -4.02 -4.57
C CYS A 106 13.82 -5.39 -5.27
N LEU A 107 13.10 -5.52 -6.39
CA LEU A 107 13.02 -6.75 -7.20
C LEU A 107 14.01 -6.78 -8.36
N ARG A 108 14.72 -5.67 -8.60
CA ARG A 108 15.78 -5.55 -9.60
C ARG A 108 17.14 -5.84 -8.98
#